data_AF-A0A3D2SIQ6-F1
#
_entry.id   AF-A0A3D2SIQ6-F1
#
_cell.length_a   1.000
_cell.length_b   1.000
_cell.length_c   1.000
_cell.angle_alpha   90.00
_cell.angle_beta   90.00
_cell.angle_gamma   90.00
#
_symmetry.space_group_name_H-M   'P 1'
#
loop_
_entity.id
_entity.type
_entity.pdbx_description
1 polymer ?
#
loop_
_entity_poly.entity_id
_entity_poly.type
_entity_poly.pdbx_seq_one_letter_code
_entity_poly.pdbx_strand_id
1 'polypeptide(L)'
;MKRIIFILHIVLLFIGCKGLFDRKDDELSFVKTPNTSDKIRLDGYYYNYDFVSTHIVTYFFYRNGIVLFWGTTNSIEHFEEILNDEMVVNKIRAHKSSWGLYQLNNDTIITNGLFVYPGELRLISNISKGIILNDTTIMFNSSVKSNNSVRLRNDTLHFKQFSPKPDSTNVFIR
;
A
#
# COMPACT_ATOMS: atom_id res chain seq x y z
N MET A 1 15.27 -0.11 53.09
CA MET A 1 16.35 -0.08 52.08
C MET A 1 16.15 -1.09 50.95
N LYS A 2 16.02 -2.40 51.20
CA LYS A 2 15.83 -3.42 50.14
C LYS A 2 14.63 -3.18 49.19
N ARG A 3 13.49 -2.70 49.72
CA ARG A 3 12.29 -2.36 48.91
C ARG A 3 12.51 -1.14 48.00
N ILE A 4 13.30 -0.15 48.42
CA ILE A 4 13.60 1.05 47.62
C ILE A 4 14.54 0.69 46.46
N ILE A 5 15.52 -0.17 46.70
CA ILE A 5 16.43 -0.67 45.65
C ILE A 5 15.64 -1.46 44.59
N PHE A 6 14.66 -2.27 45.01
CA PHE A 6 13.81 -3.03 44.09
C PHE A 6 12.95 -2.12 43.21
N ILE A 7 12.36 -1.06 43.78
CA ILE A 7 11.59 -0.06 43.03
C ILE A 7 12.49 0.70 42.04
N LEU A 8 13.72 1.04 42.43
CA LEU A 8 14.68 1.72 41.56
C LEU A 8 15.06 0.86 40.34
N HIS A 9 15.23 -0.45 40.52
CA HIS A 9 15.51 -1.38 39.42
C HIS A 9 14.32 -1.49 38.45
N ILE A 10 13.08 -1.52 38.97
CA ILE A 10 11.87 -1.52 38.14
C ILE A 10 11.76 -0.24 37.32
N VAL A 11 12.01 0.93 37.93
CA VAL A 11 11.96 2.22 37.23
C VAL A 11 13.02 2.32 36.13
N LEU A 12 14.24 1.80 36.36
CA LEU A 12 15.31 1.77 35.36
C LEU A 12 14.97 0.87 34.15
N LEU A 13 14.19 -0.20 34.33
CA LEU A 13 13.71 -1.05 33.22
C LEU A 13 12.74 -0.29 32.30
N PHE A 14 11.95 0.64 32.82
CA PHE A 14 10.99 1.41 32.00
C PHE A 14 11.65 2.56 31.21
N ILE A 15 12.80 3.10 31.66
CA ILE A 15 13.49 4.20 30.97
C ILE A 15 14.12 3.71 29.65
N GLY A 16 14.58 2.46 29.59
CA GLY A 16 15.15 1.85 28.37
C GLY A 16 14.13 1.53 27.27
N CYS A 17 12.83 1.52 27.58
CA CYS A 17 11.77 1.15 26.63
C CYS A 17 11.21 2.32 25.81
N LYS A 18 11.63 3.57 26.04
CA LYS A 18 11.09 4.74 25.31
C LYS A 18 11.21 4.59 23.78
N GLY A 19 12.34 4.09 23.28
CA GLY A 19 12.57 3.89 21.85
C GLY A 19 11.82 2.72 21.18
N LEU A 20 11.20 1.84 21.98
CA LEU A 20 10.37 0.73 21.47
C LEU A 20 8.93 1.18 21.16
N PHE A 21 8.41 2.17 21.90
CA PHE A 21 7.02 2.64 21.78
C PHE A 21 6.86 3.94 20.97
N ASP A 22 7.93 4.69 20.74
CA ASP A 22 7.90 5.96 19.98
C ASP A 22 8.08 5.81 18.46
N ARG A 23 8.00 4.59 17.92
CA ARG A 23 8.17 4.35 16.47
C ARG A 23 6.93 4.80 15.70
N LYS A 24 7.03 5.96 15.05
CA LYS A 24 5.99 6.48 14.15
C LYS A 24 6.08 5.81 12.79
N ASP A 25 4.93 5.58 12.18
CA ASP A 25 4.84 5.26 10.75
C ASP A 25 5.52 6.33 9.91
N ASP A 26 6.06 5.94 8.76
CA ASP A 26 6.42 6.91 7.74
C ASP A 26 5.18 7.63 7.20
N GLU A 27 5.43 8.77 6.57
CA GLU A 27 4.43 9.54 5.83
C GLU A 27 4.53 9.26 4.32
N LEU A 28 3.43 9.53 3.62
CA LEU A 28 3.46 9.59 2.16
C LEU A 28 4.18 10.87 1.74
N SER A 29 5.14 10.73 0.85
CA SER A 29 5.97 11.82 0.32
C SER A 29 5.30 12.61 -0.80
N PHE A 30 4.27 12.04 -1.44
CA PHE A 30 3.60 12.66 -2.58
C PHE A 30 2.49 13.59 -2.09
N VAL A 31 2.31 14.68 -2.83
CA VAL A 31 1.08 15.48 -2.75
C VAL A 31 0.01 14.79 -3.59
N LYS A 32 -1.21 14.73 -3.05
CA LYS A 32 -2.38 14.22 -3.77
C LYS A 32 -2.69 15.12 -4.97
N THR A 33 -2.56 14.56 -6.16
CA THR A 33 -2.77 15.27 -7.42
C THR A 33 -3.75 14.48 -8.29
N PRO A 34 -4.83 15.09 -8.82
CA PRO A 34 -5.75 14.40 -9.70
C PRO A 34 -5.04 13.83 -10.94
N ASN A 35 -5.45 12.63 -11.36
CA ASN A 35 -5.10 12.09 -12.66
C ASN A 35 -5.98 12.71 -13.75
N THR A 36 -5.35 13.51 -14.60
CA THR A 36 -5.99 14.13 -15.78
C THR A 36 -5.67 13.40 -17.09
N SER A 37 -4.90 12.31 -17.03
CA SER A 37 -4.45 11.52 -18.18
C SER A 37 -5.34 10.29 -18.40
N ASP A 38 -5.48 9.88 -19.66
CA ASP A 38 -6.19 8.70 -20.14
C ASP A 38 -5.27 7.48 -20.40
N LYS A 39 -3.98 7.60 -20.08
CA LYS A 39 -2.97 6.55 -20.29
C LYS A 39 -3.21 5.26 -19.49
N ILE A 40 -4.09 5.29 -18.49
CA ILE A 40 -4.50 4.10 -17.73
C ILE A 40 -6.02 4.11 -17.60
N ARG A 41 -6.62 2.93 -17.58
CA ARG A 41 -8.04 2.77 -17.32
C ARG A 41 -8.36 2.91 -15.84
N LEU A 42 -9.44 3.61 -15.54
CA LEU A 42 -9.89 3.87 -14.16
C LEU A 42 -11.21 3.17 -13.82
N ASP A 43 -11.83 2.49 -14.78
CA ASP A 43 -13.12 1.81 -14.65
C ASP A 43 -12.97 0.31 -14.35
N GLY A 44 -11.97 0.00 -13.51
CA GLY A 44 -11.71 -1.33 -13.00
C GLY A 44 -10.53 -1.32 -12.04
N TYR A 45 -9.79 -2.43 -12.04
CA TYR A 45 -8.57 -2.61 -11.26
C TYR A 45 -7.47 -3.25 -12.11
N TYR A 46 -6.23 -3.02 -11.69
CA TYR A 46 -5.07 -3.74 -12.21
C TYR A 46 -4.69 -4.82 -11.22
N TYR A 47 -4.21 -5.96 -11.71
CA TYR A 47 -3.81 -7.07 -10.86
C TYR A 47 -2.57 -7.78 -11.39
N ASN A 48 -1.85 -8.45 -10.51
CA ASN A 48 -0.88 -9.47 -10.87
C ASN A 48 -0.99 -10.68 -9.93
N TYR A 49 -0.59 -11.83 -10.45
CA TYR A 49 -0.33 -13.00 -9.63
C TYR A 49 1.10 -12.90 -9.09
N ASP A 50 1.27 -13.00 -7.78
CA ASP A 50 2.58 -13.21 -7.19
C ASP A 50 3.05 -14.63 -7.58
N PHE A 51 4.16 -14.69 -8.33
CA PHE A 51 4.67 -15.88 -9.02
C PHE A 51 4.90 -17.09 -8.11
N VAL A 52 4.98 -16.90 -6.80
CA VAL A 52 5.30 -17.95 -5.83
C VAL A 52 4.08 -18.45 -5.05
N SER A 53 3.04 -17.64 -4.90
CA SER A 53 2.17 -17.76 -3.72
C SER A 53 0.67 -17.83 -3.99
N THR A 54 0.23 -17.91 -5.26
CA THR A 54 -1.21 -17.79 -5.65
C THR A 54 -1.89 -16.51 -5.15
N HIS A 55 -1.12 -15.55 -4.63
CA HIS A 55 -1.67 -14.29 -4.16
C HIS A 55 -1.94 -13.38 -5.36
N ILE A 56 -3.11 -12.77 -5.37
CA ILE A 56 -3.45 -11.69 -6.27
C ILE A 56 -3.23 -10.39 -5.52
N VAL A 57 -2.43 -9.50 -6.09
CA VAL A 57 -2.35 -8.11 -5.65
C VAL A 57 -3.10 -7.25 -6.64
N THR A 58 -4.00 -6.42 -6.15
CA THR A 58 -4.85 -5.55 -6.95
C THR A 58 -4.65 -4.08 -6.60
N TYR A 59 -4.88 -3.24 -7.60
CA TYR A 59 -4.68 -1.80 -7.58
C TYR A 59 -5.92 -1.13 -8.18
N PHE A 60 -6.69 -0.42 -7.35
CA PHE A 60 -7.74 0.47 -7.82
C PHE A 60 -7.20 1.88 -7.90
N PHE A 61 -6.87 2.34 -9.11
CA PHE A 61 -6.49 3.73 -9.35
C PHE A 61 -7.74 4.62 -9.44
N TYR A 62 -7.68 5.79 -8.81
CA TYR A 62 -8.78 6.75 -8.77
C TYR A 62 -8.40 8.07 -9.40
N ARG A 63 -9.37 8.75 -10.03
CA ARG A 63 -9.18 10.04 -10.70
C ARG A 63 -8.57 11.12 -9.79
N ASN A 64 -8.74 11.04 -8.47
CA ASN A 64 -8.17 11.99 -7.51
C ASN A 64 -6.70 11.69 -7.11
N GLY A 65 -6.01 10.76 -7.78
CA GLY A 65 -4.62 10.43 -7.50
C GLY A 65 -4.41 9.44 -6.35
N ILE A 66 -5.50 8.90 -5.80
CA ILE A 66 -5.45 7.85 -4.77
C ILE A 66 -5.35 6.48 -5.46
N VAL A 67 -4.65 5.55 -4.81
CA VAL A 67 -4.68 4.13 -5.14
C VAL A 67 -5.08 3.32 -3.90
N LEU A 68 -5.99 2.36 -4.07
CA LEU A 68 -6.29 1.34 -3.08
C LEU A 68 -5.58 0.04 -3.48
N PHE A 69 -4.74 -0.47 -2.58
CA PHE A 69 -4.05 -1.75 -2.69
C PHE A 69 -4.82 -2.83 -1.94
N TRP A 70 -4.98 -4.00 -2.56
CA TRP A 70 -5.60 -5.15 -1.92
C TRP A 70 -4.92 -6.45 -2.36
N GLY A 71 -4.38 -7.21 -1.40
CA GLY A 71 -3.88 -8.57 -1.61
C GLY A 71 -4.85 -9.65 -1.12
N THR A 72 -5.05 -10.73 -1.88
CA THR A 72 -5.81 -11.92 -1.45
C THR A 72 -5.17 -13.19 -1.99
N THR A 73 -5.45 -14.35 -1.38
CA THR A 73 -4.88 -15.68 -1.73
C THR A 73 -5.74 -16.50 -2.69
N ASN A 74 -6.80 -15.90 -3.25
CA ASN A 74 -7.86 -16.62 -3.95
C ASN A 74 -7.86 -16.26 -5.45
N SER A 75 -8.70 -16.93 -6.25
CA SER A 75 -8.84 -16.61 -7.68
C SER A 75 -9.44 -15.20 -7.91
N ILE A 76 -9.35 -14.71 -9.14
CA ILE A 76 -9.93 -13.42 -9.52
C ILE A 76 -11.45 -13.41 -9.30
N GLU A 77 -12.11 -14.51 -9.64
CA GLU A 77 -13.56 -14.66 -9.53
C GLU A 77 -13.98 -14.53 -8.06
N HIS A 78 -13.29 -15.23 -7.17
CA HIS A 78 -13.56 -15.15 -5.74
C HIS A 78 -13.19 -13.79 -5.14
N PHE A 79 -12.14 -13.14 -5.65
CA PHE A 79 -11.84 -11.76 -5.28
C PHE A 79 -13.01 -10.82 -5.62
N GLU A 80 -13.60 -10.96 -6.81
CA GLU A 80 -14.76 -10.16 -7.21
C GLU A 80 -16.02 -10.48 -6.39
N GLU A 81 -16.22 -11.73 -5.97
CA GLU A 81 -17.28 -12.08 -5.01
C GLU A 81 -17.09 -11.31 -3.68
N ILE A 82 -15.87 -11.29 -3.15
CA ILE A 82 -15.54 -10.57 -1.92
C ILE A 82 -15.74 -9.06 -2.06
N LEU A 83 -15.50 -8.48 -3.24
CA LEU A 83 -15.72 -7.04 -3.47
C LEU A 83 -17.20 -6.63 -3.33
N ASN A 84 -18.13 -7.58 -3.41
CA ASN A 84 -19.55 -7.33 -3.17
C ASN A 84 -19.93 -7.42 -1.68
N ASP A 85 -19.03 -7.90 -0.81
CA ASP A 85 -19.21 -7.93 0.64
C ASP A 85 -18.72 -6.61 1.26
N GLU A 86 -19.66 -5.75 1.61
CA GLU A 86 -19.38 -4.44 2.21
C GLU A 86 -18.59 -4.54 3.51
N MET A 87 -18.82 -5.57 4.33
CA MET A 87 -18.07 -5.75 5.58
C MET A 87 -16.59 -6.02 5.29
N VAL A 88 -16.30 -6.85 4.29
CA VAL A 88 -14.91 -7.16 3.92
C VAL A 88 -14.25 -5.94 3.27
N VAL A 89 -14.92 -5.27 2.35
CA VAL A 89 -14.42 -4.04 1.72
C VAL A 89 -14.10 -2.98 2.78
N ASN A 90 -15.00 -2.76 3.75
CA ASN A 90 -14.79 -1.78 4.82
C ASN A 90 -13.62 -2.15 5.74
N LYS A 91 -13.41 -3.44 6.02
CA LYS A 91 -12.23 -3.89 6.77
C LYS A 91 -10.93 -3.53 6.06
N ILE A 92 -10.83 -3.81 4.76
CA ILE A 92 -9.64 -3.47 3.97
C ILE A 92 -9.43 -1.96 3.93
N ARG A 93 -10.49 -1.20 3.66
CA ARG A 93 -10.44 0.27 3.63
C ARG A 93 -10.09 0.91 4.96
N ALA A 94 -10.31 0.22 6.09
CA ALA A 94 -9.91 0.69 7.41
C ALA A 94 -8.39 0.56 7.67
N HIS A 95 -7.64 -0.13 6.81
CA HIS A 95 -6.19 -0.26 6.96
C HIS A 95 -5.44 0.86 6.23
N LYS A 96 -4.63 1.62 6.97
CA LYS A 96 -3.77 2.69 6.42
C LYS A 96 -2.84 2.20 5.30
N SER A 97 -2.33 0.97 5.40
CA SER A 97 -1.45 0.34 4.40
C SER A 97 -2.16 -0.02 3.09
N SER A 98 -3.48 -0.07 3.08
CA SER A 98 -4.25 -0.30 1.86
C SER A 98 -4.34 0.94 0.99
N TRP A 99 -3.97 2.12 1.49
CA TRP A 99 -4.06 3.37 0.76
C TRP A 99 -2.69 3.88 0.34
N GLY A 100 -2.65 4.51 -0.83
CA GLY A 100 -1.50 5.25 -1.32
C GLY A 100 -1.87 6.33 -2.29
N LEU A 101 -0.83 6.98 -2.80
CA LEU A 101 -0.92 7.97 -3.85
C LEU A 101 -0.26 7.44 -5.11
N TYR A 102 -0.71 7.93 -6.25
CA TYR A 102 -0.03 7.70 -7.51
C TYR A 102 0.02 8.97 -8.35
N GLN A 103 1.04 9.05 -9.19
CA GLN A 103 1.23 10.13 -10.16
C GLN A 103 1.65 9.52 -11.49
N LEU A 104 1.20 10.15 -12.57
CA LEU A 104 1.59 9.79 -13.93
C LEU A 104 2.50 10.88 -14.49
N ASN A 105 3.56 10.48 -15.15
CA ASN A 105 4.44 11.37 -15.90
C ASN A 105 4.83 10.68 -17.21
N ASN A 106 4.31 11.15 -18.33
CA ASN A 106 4.44 10.51 -19.63
C ASN A 106 4.06 9.02 -19.54
N ASP A 107 4.96 8.10 -19.90
CA ASP A 107 4.71 6.64 -19.84
C ASP A 107 5.17 6.02 -18.52
N THR A 108 5.35 6.85 -17.49
CA THR A 108 5.73 6.39 -16.15
C THR A 108 4.56 6.57 -15.19
N ILE A 109 4.33 5.53 -14.40
CA ILE A 109 3.50 5.60 -13.19
C ILE A 109 4.41 5.47 -11.97
N ILE A 110 4.18 6.30 -10.97
CA ILE A 110 4.85 6.20 -9.69
C ILE A 110 3.79 6.10 -8.61
N THR A 111 3.89 5.09 -7.75
CA THR A 111 3.02 4.93 -6.59
C THR A 111 3.82 5.16 -5.31
N ASN A 112 3.19 5.72 -4.30
CA ASN A 112 3.72 5.82 -2.95
C ASN A 112 2.70 5.24 -1.96
N GLY A 113 3.07 4.16 -1.30
CA GLY A 113 2.25 3.48 -0.31
C GLY A 113 3.01 3.18 0.97
N LEU A 114 2.30 2.67 1.96
CA LEU A 114 2.82 2.34 3.29
C LEU A 114 2.68 0.83 3.53
N PHE A 115 3.77 0.16 3.90
CA PHE A 115 3.80 -1.30 4.00
C PHE A 115 4.46 -1.76 5.30
N VAL A 116 3.99 -2.89 5.84
CA VAL A 116 4.69 -3.63 6.90
C VAL A 116 5.70 -4.55 6.23
N TYR A 117 6.97 -4.46 6.65
CA TYR A 117 8.01 -5.40 6.22
C TYR A 117 8.42 -6.31 7.38
N PRO A 118 8.87 -7.55 7.12
CA PRO A 118 9.41 -8.42 8.17
C PRO A 118 10.51 -7.71 8.98
N GLY A 119 10.37 -7.74 10.31
CA GLY A 119 11.29 -7.07 11.23
C GLY A 119 10.96 -5.60 11.53
N GLU A 120 9.98 -5.01 10.83
CA GLU A 120 9.52 -3.65 11.08
C GLU A 120 8.27 -3.65 11.96
N LEU A 121 8.24 -2.76 12.95
CA LEU A 121 7.12 -2.58 13.88
C LEU A 121 6.24 -1.37 13.51
N ARG A 122 6.49 -0.76 12.36
CA ARG A 122 5.85 0.46 11.87
C ARG A 122 5.62 0.36 10.37
N LEU A 123 4.73 1.19 9.82
CA LEU A 123 4.58 1.28 8.38
C LEU A 123 5.75 2.03 7.75
N ILE A 124 6.32 1.44 6.71
CA ILE A 124 7.43 1.98 5.94
C ILE A 124 6.93 2.50 4.60
N SER A 125 7.34 3.71 4.25
CA SER A 125 7.03 4.32 2.95
C SER A 125 7.82 3.63 1.86
N ASN A 126 7.11 3.29 0.78
CA ASN A 126 7.65 2.64 -0.37
C ASN A 126 7.18 3.38 -1.62
N ILE A 127 8.14 3.84 -2.42
CA ILE A 127 7.90 4.46 -3.72
C ILE A 127 8.18 3.41 -4.78
N SER A 128 7.18 3.07 -5.59
CA SER A 128 7.35 2.15 -6.72
C SER A 128 7.26 2.88 -8.05
N LYS A 129 8.17 2.57 -8.96
CA LYS A 129 8.18 3.10 -10.32
C LYS A 129 7.81 2.00 -11.31
N GLY A 130 6.92 2.33 -12.23
CA GLY A 130 6.50 1.46 -13.31
C GLY A 130 6.40 2.19 -14.64
N ILE A 131 6.39 1.41 -15.71
CA ILE A 131 6.22 1.84 -17.09
C ILE A 131 4.82 1.44 -17.55
N ILE A 132 4.10 2.37 -18.15
CA ILE A 132 2.81 2.15 -18.79
C ILE A 132 3.11 1.64 -20.20
N LEU A 133 2.82 0.36 -20.44
CA LEU A 133 3.05 -0.25 -21.76
C LEU A 133 1.88 0.04 -22.71
N ASN A 134 0.68 0.11 -22.15
CA ASN A 134 -0.56 0.55 -22.77
C ASN A 134 -1.61 0.81 -21.66
N ASP A 135 -2.81 1.19 -22.04
CA ASP A 135 -3.91 1.50 -21.14
C ASP A 135 -4.39 0.33 -20.27
N THR A 136 -4.02 -0.91 -20.59
CA THR A 136 -4.40 -2.11 -19.84
C THR A 136 -3.23 -2.83 -19.18
N THR A 137 -2.00 -2.34 -19.36
CA THR A 137 -0.78 -3.04 -18.91
C THR A 137 0.24 -2.08 -18.32
N ILE A 138 0.63 -2.34 -17.08
CA ILE A 138 1.63 -1.58 -16.33
C ILE A 138 2.72 -2.53 -15.86
N MET A 139 3.99 -2.20 -16.06
CA MET A 139 5.12 -2.99 -15.59
C MET A 139 5.90 -2.22 -14.51
N PHE A 140 5.82 -2.66 -13.25
CA PHE A 140 6.65 -2.13 -12.18
C PHE A 140 8.05 -2.71 -12.23
N ASN A 141 9.06 -1.83 -12.33
CA ASN A 141 10.46 -2.25 -12.48
C ASN A 141 11.31 -2.04 -11.21
N SER A 142 10.85 -1.18 -10.30
CA SER A 142 11.62 -0.84 -9.09
C SER A 142 10.77 -0.30 -7.96
N SER A 143 11.29 -0.44 -6.74
CA SER A 143 10.87 0.31 -5.57
C SER A 143 12.03 0.79 -4.74
N VAL A 144 11.82 1.91 -4.06
CA VAL A 144 12.71 2.46 -3.05
C VAL A 144 11.92 2.63 -1.76
N LYS A 145 12.43 2.04 -0.67
CA LYS A 145 11.87 2.26 0.68
C LYS A 145 12.46 3.52 1.30
N SER A 146 11.84 4.04 2.36
CA SER A 146 12.35 5.21 3.10
C SER A 146 13.76 5.03 3.68
N ASN A 147 14.19 3.80 3.95
CA ASN A 147 15.57 3.50 4.36
C ASN A 147 16.56 3.42 3.19
N ASN A 148 16.17 3.92 2.00
CA ASN A 148 16.92 3.89 0.74
C ASN A 148 17.22 2.49 0.19
N SER A 149 16.62 1.43 0.74
CA SER A 149 16.75 0.10 0.13
C SER A 149 15.99 0.06 -1.20
N VAL A 150 16.72 -0.37 -2.24
CA VAL A 150 16.19 -0.51 -3.59
C VAL A 150 15.86 -1.98 -3.85
N ARG A 151 14.68 -2.23 -4.40
CA ARG A 151 14.28 -3.54 -4.93
C ARG A 151 13.97 -3.39 -6.41
N LEU A 152 14.74 -4.08 -7.25
CA LEU A 152 14.39 -4.29 -8.66
C LEU A 152 13.37 -5.43 -8.76
N ARG A 153 12.44 -5.30 -9.69
CA ARG A 153 11.40 -6.30 -9.94
C ARG A 153 10.89 -6.21 -11.37
N ASN A 154 10.05 -7.13 -11.78
CA ASN A 154 9.42 -7.13 -13.10
C ASN A 154 7.96 -7.57 -12.95
N ASP A 155 7.19 -6.78 -12.21
CA ASP A 155 5.81 -7.11 -11.87
C ASP A 155 4.90 -6.46 -12.92
N THR A 156 4.37 -7.29 -13.82
CA THR A 156 3.40 -6.84 -14.83
C THR A 156 2.00 -6.94 -14.27
N LEU A 157 1.31 -5.81 -14.19
CA LEU A 157 -0.10 -5.74 -13.86
C LEU A 157 -0.94 -5.74 -15.14
N HIS A 158 -2.06 -6.45 -15.09
CA HIS A 158 -3.07 -6.52 -16.13
C HIS A 158 -4.36 -5.89 -15.66
N PHE A 159 -5.05 -5.18 -16.55
CA PHE A 159 -6.33 -4.56 -16.26
C PHE A 159 -7.47 -5.56 -16.37
N LYS A 160 -8.41 -5.49 -15.41
CA LYS A 160 -9.75 -6.06 -15.51
C LYS A 160 -10.78 -4.98 -15.27
N GLN A 161 -11.72 -4.83 -16.20
CA GLN A 161 -12.85 -3.93 -16.04
C GLN A 161 -13.77 -4.44 -14.91
N PHE A 162 -14.18 -3.56 -14.00
CA PHE A 162 -14.97 -3.95 -12.83
C PHE A 162 -15.82 -2.78 -12.31
N SER A 163 -17.05 -3.09 -11.90
CA SER A 163 -18.00 -2.12 -11.33
C SER A 163 -19.02 -2.84 -10.44
N PRO A 164 -19.44 -2.24 -9.30
CA PRO A 164 -18.99 -0.96 -8.77
C PRO A 164 -17.60 -1.06 -8.10
N LYS A 165 -16.76 -0.03 -8.25
CA LYS A 165 -15.50 0.07 -7.52
C LYS A 165 -15.74 0.47 -6.06
N PRO A 166 -14.92 0.01 -5.09
CA PRO A 166 -14.87 0.63 -3.78
C PRO A 166 -14.60 2.14 -3.92
N ASP A 167 -15.24 2.97 -3.11
CA ASP A 167 -15.02 4.42 -3.20
C ASP A 167 -13.65 4.83 -2.62
N SER A 168 -13.09 5.93 -3.13
CA SER A 168 -11.75 6.40 -2.72
C SER A 168 -11.70 7.17 -1.39
N THR A 169 -12.85 7.37 -0.73
CA THR A 169 -12.95 8.16 0.50
C THR A 169 -12.26 7.40 1.63
N ASN A 170 -11.35 8.08 2.32
CA ASN A 170 -10.63 7.53 3.45
C ASN A 170 -10.16 8.65 4.40
N VAL A 171 -9.80 8.29 5.62
CA VAL A 171 -9.38 9.25 6.67
C VAL A 171 -7.87 9.51 6.68
N PHE A 172 -7.09 8.75 5.90
CA PHE A 172 -5.63 8.72 5.96
C PHE A 172 -4.98 9.71 4.98
N ILE A 173 -5.61 9.97 3.84
CA ILE A 173 -5.12 10.84 2.78
C ILE A 173 -6.12 11.98 2.57
N ARG A 174 -5.74 13.18 2.98
CA ARG A 174 -6.55 14.40 2.82
C ARG A 174 -6.25 15.05 1.46
#